data_AF-A0A966F536-F1
#
_entry.id   AF-A0A966F536-F1
#
_cell.length_a   1.000
_cell.length_b   1.000
_cell.length_c   1.000
_cell.angle_alpha   90.00
_cell.angle_beta   90.00
_cell.angle_gamma   90.00
#
_symmetry.space_group_name_H-M   'P 1'
#
loop_
_entity.id
_entity.type
_entity.pdbx_description
1 polymer ?
#
loop_
_entity_poly.entity_id
_entity_poly.type
_entity_poly.pdbx_seq_one_letter_code
_entity_poly.pdbx_strand_id
1 'polypeptide(L)'
;MSDAANMWFIDGETAARRPVRIEVIGKTFVLYEQQRRSEAYFFGDLIYLGKERNSQVFGLEDGIKGRPKWKLGIRGDIPAELASLLPKPKQPLLSNIGMLIIAFLCLAIVYFAAA
;
A
#
# COMPACT_ATOMS: atom_id res chain seq x y z
N MET A 1 22.43 -13.35 -4.14
CA MET A 1 21.77 -13.35 -2.82
C MET A 1 20.28 -13.16 -3.08
N SER A 2 19.44 -14.11 -2.68
CA SER A 2 18.03 -14.15 -3.06
C SER A 2 17.22 -13.08 -2.31
N ASP A 3 16.53 -12.22 -3.05
CA ASP A 3 15.66 -11.11 -2.60
C ASP A 3 14.45 -11.52 -1.72
N ALA A 4 14.42 -12.77 -1.23
CA ALA A 4 13.34 -13.31 -0.41
C ALA A 4 13.26 -12.70 1.01
N ALA A 5 14.23 -11.91 1.44
CA ALA A 5 14.31 -11.39 2.82
C ALA A 5 13.56 -10.07 3.07
N ASN A 6 13.07 -9.40 2.02
CA ASN A 6 12.52 -8.05 2.16
C ASN A 6 11.01 -7.95 1.99
N MET A 7 10.31 -9.03 1.62
CA MET A 7 8.88 -8.96 1.34
C MET A 7 8.06 -9.76 2.36
N TRP A 8 6.92 -9.19 2.76
CA TRP A 8 5.97 -9.84 3.67
C TRP A 8 4.54 -9.67 3.19
N PHE A 9 3.69 -10.62 3.58
CA PHE A 9 2.32 -10.72 3.15
C PHE A 9 1.37 -10.96 4.34
N ILE A 10 0.18 -10.38 4.27
CA ILE A 10 -0.98 -10.65 5.12
C ILE A 10 -2.13 -11.07 4.18
N ASP A 11 -2.69 -12.26 4.39
CA ASP A 11 -3.77 -12.82 3.54
C ASP A 11 -5.11 -12.12 3.70
N GLY A 12 -5.29 -11.44 4.83
CA GLY A 12 -6.52 -10.80 5.21
C GLY A 12 -7.45 -11.69 6.04
N GLU A 13 -7.12 -12.96 6.21
CA GLU A 13 -7.77 -13.86 7.18
C GLU A 13 -7.17 -13.64 8.57
N THR A 14 -5.83 -13.57 8.62
CA THR A 14 -5.06 -13.32 9.83
C THR A 14 -4.38 -11.96 9.78
N ALA A 15 -3.94 -11.43 10.93
CA ALA A 15 -3.10 -10.24 11.00
C ALA A 15 -1.59 -10.58 10.95
N ALA A 16 -1.25 -11.85 10.68
CA ALA A 16 0.12 -12.33 10.75
C ALA A 16 0.91 -11.95 9.49
N ARG A 17 2.06 -11.30 9.68
CA ARG A 17 3.01 -11.00 8.59
C ARG A 17 3.83 -12.26 8.30
N ARG A 18 3.78 -12.72 7.06
CA ARG A 18 4.48 -13.93 6.63
C ARG A 18 5.51 -13.58 5.56
N PRO A 19 6.75 -14.06 5.68
CA PRO A 19 7.78 -13.79 4.68
C PRO A 19 7.39 -14.46 3.35
N VAL A 20 7.49 -13.72 2.25
CA VAL A 20 7.14 -14.23 0.92
C VAL A 20 8.18 -13.84 -0.12
N ARG A 21 8.28 -14.64 -1.18
CA ARG A 21 8.96 -14.27 -2.41
C ARG A 21 7.92 -13.98 -3.49
N ILE A 22 8.15 -12.95 -4.30
CA ILE A 22 7.33 -12.67 -5.48
C ILE A 22 7.99 -13.30 -6.69
N GLU A 23 7.19 -13.93 -7.54
CA GLU A 23 7.60 -14.29 -8.91
C GLU A 23 6.71 -13.55 -9.90
N VAL A 24 7.34 -12.82 -10.81
CA VAL A 24 6.66 -12.00 -11.82
C VAL A 24 6.40 -12.85 -13.06
N ILE A 25 5.16 -12.83 -13.53
CA ILE A 25 4.72 -13.58 -14.71
C ILE A 25 3.98 -12.60 -15.63
N GLY A 26 4.73 -11.92 -16.50
CA GLY A 26 4.18 -10.88 -17.37
C GLY A 26 3.60 -9.71 -16.56
N LYS A 27 2.27 -9.54 -16.58
CA LYS A 27 1.55 -8.48 -15.85
C LYS A 27 0.97 -8.96 -14.50
N THR A 28 1.18 -10.22 -14.16
CA THR A 28 0.75 -10.80 -12.89
C THR A 28 1.94 -11.16 -12.04
N PHE A 29 1.67 -11.49 -10.79
CA PHE A 29 2.64 -12.05 -9.88
C PHE A 29 2.01 -13.13 -9.00
N VAL A 30 2.84 -14.03 -8.52
CA VAL A 30 2.47 -15.04 -7.52
C VAL A 30 3.33 -14.87 -6.29
N LEU A 31 2.75 -15.18 -5.13
CA LEU A 31 3.45 -15.21 -3.85
C LEU A 31 3.87 -16.65 -3.56
N TYR A 32 5.14 -16.82 -3.21
CA TYR A 32 5.69 -18.06 -2.70
C TYR A 32 5.92 -17.91 -1.20
N GLU A 33 5.14 -18.66 -0.42
CA GLU A 33 5.30 -18.80 1.02
C GLU A 33 5.79 -20.21 1.31
N GLN A 34 7.06 -20.35 1.74
CA GLN A 34 7.70 -21.65 1.92
C GLN A 34 7.60 -22.52 0.64
N GLN A 35 6.80 -23.59 0.66
CA GLN A 35 6.54 -24.47 -0.49
C GLN A 35 5.16 -24.26 -1.12
N ARG A 36 4.36 -23.33 -0.61
CA ARG A 36 3.01 -23.06 -1.13
C ARG A 36 3.05 -21.85 -2.06
N ARG A 37 2.50 -22.03 -3.24
CA ARG A 37 2.26 -20.96 -4.22
C ARG A 37 0.83 -20.44 -4.06
N SER A 38 0.66 -19.13 -4.07
CA SER A 38 -0.67 -18.50 -4.12
C SER A 38 -1.30 -18.59 -5.52
N GLU A 39 -2.54 -18.14 -5.62
CA GLU A 39 -3.12 -17.70 -6.90
C GLU A 39 -2.33 -16.53 -7.49
N ALA A 40 -2.56 -16.25 -8.78
CA ALA A 40 -1.95 -15.13 -9.48
C ALA A 40 -2.74 -13.84 -9.19
N TYR A 41 -2.02 -12.77 -8.87
CA TYR A 41 -2.53 -11.43 -8.67
C TYR A 41 -2.10 -10.53 -9.82
N PHE A 42 -2.92 -9.54 -10.19
CA PHE A 42 -2.52 -8.52 -11.16
C PHE A 42 -1.84 -7.34 -10.46
N PHE A 43 -0.75 -6.85 -11.04
CA PHE A 43 -0.15 -5.59 -10.57
C PHE A 43 -1.11 -4.40 -10.71
N GLY A 44 -2.00 -4.44 -11.71
CA GLY A 44 -3.02 -3.40 -11.94
C GLY A 44 -4.08 -3.30 -10.84
N ASP A 45 -4.27 -4.36 -10.04
CA ASP A 45 -5.22 -4.38 -8.94
C ASP A 45 -4.57 -3.89 -7.63
N LEU A 46 -3.26 -3.63 -7.62
CA LEU A 46 -2.57 -3.14 -6.45
C LEU A 46 -2.85 -1.65 -6.26
N ILE A 47 -3.11 -1.29 -5.00
CA ILE A 47 -3.13 0.10 -4.54
C ILE A 47 -2.03 0.35 -3.53
N TYR A 48 -1.40 1.50 -3.61
CA TYR A 48 -0.44 1.94 -2.60
C TYR A 48 -1.18 2.41 -1.35
N LEU A 49 -0.93 1.74 -0.21
CA LEU A 49 -1.55 2.04 1.08
C LEU A 49 -0.72 3.00 1.95
N GLY A 50 0.55 3.21 1.61
CA GLY A 50 1.46 4.08 2.35
C GLY A 50 2.74 3.38 2.80
N LYS A 51 3.50 4.08 3.65
CA LYS A 51 4.71 3.55 4.29
C LYS A 51 4.40 3.13 5.72
N GLU A 52 4.68 1.88 6.06
CA GLU A 52 4.61 1.38 7.43
C GLU A 52 6.02 1.01 7.92
N ARG A 53 6.53 1.70 8.96
CA ARG A 53 7.90 1.54 9.46
C ARG A 53 8.93 1.72 8.33
N ASN A 54 9.61 0.65 7.93
CA ASN A 54 10.57 0.63 6.83
C ASN A 54 10.06 -0.15 5.60
N SER A 55 8.73 -0.29 5.44
CA SER A 55 8.12 -0.99 4.31
C SER A 55 7.18 -0.10 3.53
N GLN A 56 7.28 -0.17 2.20
CA GLN A 56 6.26 0.31 1.28
C GLN A 56 5.14 -0.73 1.25
N VAL A 57 3.89 -0.32 1.48
CA VAL A 57 2.75 -1.22 1.67
C VAL A 57 1.72 -1.06 0.56
N PHE A 58 1.27 -2.19 0.03
CA PHE A 58 0.30 -2.31 -1.04
C PHE A 58 -0.89 -3.16 -0.60
N GLY A 59 -2.07 -2.84 -1.10
CA GLY A 59 -3.33 -3.57 -0.90
C GLY A 59 -3.93 -3.96 -2.24
N LEU A 60 -5.09 -4.62 -2.22
CA LEU A 60 -5.87 -4.94 -3.42
C LEU A 60 -7.12 -4.05 -3.53
N GLU A 61 -7.29 -3.40 -4.66
CA GLU A 61 -8.52 -2.71 -5.08
C GLU A 61 -9.41 -3.71 -5.84
N ASP A 62 -9.95 -4.67 -5.10
CA ASP A 62 -11.11 -5.44 -5.55
C ASP A 62 -12.31 -4.49 -5.57
N GLY A 63 -12.78 -4.15 -6.78
CA GLY A 63 -13.77 -3.11 -7.07
C GLY A 63 -15.15 -3.25 -6.42
N ILE A 64 -15.38 -4.19 -5.52
CA ILE A 64 -16.66 -4.31 -4.79
C ILE A 64 -16.48 -4.10 -3.29
N LYS A 65 -15.40 -4.60 -2.67
CA LYS A 65 -14.97 -4.26 -1.30
C LYS A 65 -13.49 -4.62 -1.19
N GLY A 66 -12.60 -3.66 -1.45
CA GLY A 66 -11.15 -3.87 -1.40
C GLY A 66 -10.77 -4.64 -0.15
N ARG A 67 -10.12 -5.81 -0.31
CA ARG A 67 -9.77 -6.74 0.78
C ARG A 67 -8.89 -5.99 1.79
N PRO A 68 -9.45 -5.34 2.82
CA PRO A 68 -8.75 -4.24 3.50
C PRO A 68 -7.65 -4.75 4.41
N LYS A 69 -7.69 -6.05 4.70
CA LYS A 69 -6.73 -6.77 5.51
C LYS A 69 -5.64 -7.43 4.65
N TRP A 70 -5.84 -7.58 3.35
CA TRP A 70 -4.80 -8.09 2.44
C TRP A 70 -3.74 -7.03 2.28
N LYS A 71 -2.49 -7.38 2.58
CA LYS A 71 -1.36 -6.45 2.49
C LYS A 71 -0.11 -7.13 1.98
N LEU A 72 0.58 -6.46 1.06
CA LEU A 72 1.92 -6.80 0.62
C LEU A 72 2.87 -5.68 1.03
N GLY A 73 3.89 -5.99 1.81
CA GLY A 73 4.90 -5.02 2.21
C GLY A 73 6.27 -5.36 1.64
N ILE A 74 6.95 -4.35 1.11
CA ILE A 74 8.32 -4.43 0.60
C ILE A 74 9.20 -3.55 1.49
N ARG A 75 10.12 -4.17 2.22
CA ARG A 75 11.07 -3.50 3.13
C ARG A 75 12.22 -2.88 2.35
N GLY A 76 12.56 -1.65 2.71
CA GLY A 76 13.67 -0.91 2.11
C GLY A 76 13.32 -0.41 0.71
N ASP A 77 14.33 -0.33 -0.14
CA ASP A 77 14.19 0.13 -1.51
C ASP A 77 13.56 -0.95 -2.38
N ILE A 78 12.61 -0.54 -3.23
CA ILE A 78 11.95 -1.43 -4.18
C ILE A 78 12.93 -1.67 -5.34
N PRO A 79 13.23 -2.94 -5.69
CA PRO A 79 14.04 -3.26 -6.85
C PRO A 79 13.50 -2.60 -8.13
N ALA A 80 14.38 -2.05 -8.97
CA ALA A 80 13.97 -1.27 -10.15
C ALA A 80 13.00 -2.01 -11.08
N GLU A 81 13.17 -3.33 -11.21
CA GLU A 81 12.30 -4.21 -11.98
C GLU A 81 10.86 -4.18 -11.47
N LEU A 82 10.66 -4.29 -10.15
CA LEU A 82 9.34 -4.22 -9.51
C LEU A 82 8.79 -2.79 -9.47
N ALA A 83 9.66 -1.78 -9.31
CA ALA A 83 9.24 -0.39 -9.21
C ALA A 83 8.47 0.10 -10.45
N SER A 84 8.78 -0.46 -11.62
CA SER A 84 8.07 -0.16 -12.87
C SER A 84 6.68 -0.78 -12.97
N LEU A 85 6.42 -1.87 -12.23
CA LEU A 85 5.18 -2.63 -12.24
C LEU A 85 4.24 -2.21 -11.10
N LEU A 86 4.79 -1.71 -10.00
CA LEU A 86 4.03 -1.35 -8.81
C LEU A 86 3.30 -0.01 -8.98
N PRO A 87 2.12 0.13 -8.35
CA PRO A 87 1.39 1.40 -8.36
C PRO A 87 2.22 2.48 -7.66
N LYS A 88 2.24 3.68 -8.25
CA LYS A 88 2.96 4.82 -7.67
C LYS A 88 2.23 5.33 -6.42
N PRO A 89 2.97 5.87 -5.44
CA PRO A 89 2.36 6.58 -4.33
C PRO A 89 1.46 7.71 -4.85
N LYS A 90 0.16 7.66 -4.51
CA LYS A 90 -0.72 8.81 -4.73
C LYS A 90 -0.25 9.94 -3.81
N GLN A 91 0.06 11.10 -4.39
CA GLN A 91 0.34 12.30 -3.59
C GLN A 91 -0.93 12.68 -2.83
N PRO A 92 -0.82 13.12 -1.57
CA PRO A 92 -1.98 13.61 -0.84
C PRO A 92 -2.60 14.77 -1.62
N LEU A 93 -3.87 14.62 -1.99
CA LEU A 93 -4.65 15.66 -2.68
C LEU A 93 -4.89 16.91 -1.81
N LEU A 94 -4.49 16.89 -0.55
CA LEU A 94 -4.53 18.05 0.33
C LEU A 94 -3.42 19.03 -0.09
N SER A 95 -3.73 19.84 -1.09
CA SER A 95 -2.95 21.03 -1.42
C SER A 95 -2.95 21.98 -0.22
N ASN A 96 -1.86 22.72 -0.01
CA ASN A 96 -1.73 23.73 1.06
C ASN A 96 -2.92 24.71 1.12
N ILE A 97 -3.60 24.93 -0.01
CA ILE A 97 -4.81 25.74 -0.14
C ILE A 97 -5.97 25.16 0.68
N GLY A 98 -6.19 23.84 0.64
CA GLY A 98 -7.25 23.18 1.41
C GLY A 98 -7.02 23.28 2.92
N MET A 99 -5.75 23.22 3.35
CA MET A 99 -5.38 23.41 4.76
C MET A 99 -5.65 24.85 5.24
N LEU A 100 -5.35 25.86 4.42
CA LEU A 100 -5.61 27.26 4.75
C LEU A 100 -7.11 27.57 4.88
N ILE A 101 -7.95 27.00 4.02
CA ILE A 101 -9.41 27.17 4.09
C ILE A 101 -9.96 26.57 5.39
N ILE A 102 -9.53 25.36 5.77
CA ILE A 102 -9.93 24.74 7.04
C ILE A 102 -9.47 25.58 8.23
N ALA A 103 -8.24 26.10 8.21
CA ALA A 103 -7.72 26.96 9.27
C ALA A 103 -8.54 28.24 9.42
N PHE A 104 -8.90 28.91 8.31
CA PHE A 104 -9.74 30.11 8.33
C PHE A 104 -11.15 29.84 8.85
N LEU A 105 -11.76 28.71 8.47
CA LEU A 105 -13.05 28.28 8.98
C LEU A 105 -13.02 28.04 10.49
N CYS A 106 -11.99 27.35 11.00
CA CYS A 106 -11.81 27.17 12.44
C CYS A 106 -11.66 28.51 13.18
N LEU A 107 -10.89 29.45 12.62
CA LEU A 107 -10.67 30.78 13.21
C LEU A 107 -11.96 31.60 13.24
N ALA A 108 -12.76 31.55 12.17
CA ALA A 108 -14.05 32.21 12.11
C ALA A 108 -15.04 31.63 13.13
N ILE A 109 -15.12 30.31 13.27
CA ILE A 109 -15.99 29.66 14.27
C ILE A 109 -15.62 30.10 15.69
N VAL A 110 -14.32 30.11 16.02
CA VAL A 110 -13.85 30.56 17.35
C VAL A 110 -14.18 32.04 17.57
N TYR A 111 -13.99 32.87 16.55
CA TYR A 111 -14.29 34.30 16.62
C TYR A 111 -15.79 34.56 16.85
N PHE A 112 -16.67 33.88 16.12
CA PHE A 112 -18.13 34.00 16.30
C PHE A 112 -18.63 33.36 17.59
N ALA A 113 -17.95 32.34 18.13
CA ALA A 113 -18.32 31.73 19.42
C ALA A 113 -17.82 32.54 20.63
N ALA A 114 -16.83 33.43 20.43
CA ALA A 114 -16.26 34.29 21.46
C ALA A 114 -16.82 35.73 21.44
N ALA A 115 -17.68 36.05 20.47
CA ALA A 115 -18.40 37.32 20.33
C ALA A 115 -19.82 37.20 20.88
#